data_AF-A0A0S8AUV5-F1
#
_entry.id   AF-A0A0S8AUV5-F1
#
_cell.length_a   1.000
_cell.length_b   1.000
_cell.length_c   1.000
_cell.angle_alpha   90.00
_cell.angle_beta   90.00
_cell.angle_gamma   90.00
#
_symmetry.space_group_name_H-M   'P 1'
#
loop_
_entity.id
_entity.type
_entity.pdbx_description
1 polymer ?
#
loop_
_entity_poly.entity_id
_entity_poly.type
_entity_poly.pdbx_seq_one_letter_code
_entity_poly.pdbx_strand_id
1 'polypeptide(L)'
;MKTFRMIALAAAVTACGEDVTAPGACPDFCPAARLETRDTLLTSSVMDAESYPGYVLANRATTLQVVSDGTGQVSRALVRFRAFSAEVAEGGDLVPVEAVDSFRLQLNVRRRREDRTGYELQVHRIPVTVDSATSYDDARPYFADSTLLATVLVPDSVEGDTLAAADSILVTLPREAFPTLEPDSFVTAIGVALRADQEGYVDLAATDQGGRGASITWFVKIDSSGTLVGRQDSRLPSFDGFVVEDWPPGPDDALLVGGIPSARTFLRFDLPPGILNASTIVRATLLMVPSEPLLGAAADTVTLVAFPLLKDFGPKSKPEVLPRDTLVRELEGLPPDTVVREQAVLVVGTADSIVMDITRIVQPWQGDSTVSQSLVLLLSPEGGSIAELRLQSPTGASGRPALRITYVPFFSYEEPLP
;
A
#
# COMPACT_ATOMS: atom_id res chain seq x y z
N MET A 1 -59.33 -32.92 61.53
CA MET A 1 -58.84 -33.31 60.19
C MET A 1 -57.33 -33.16 60.19
N LYS A 2 -56.61 -34.26 59.95
CA LYS A 2 -55.23 -34.51 60.37
C LYS A 2 -54.25 -34.39 59.19
N THR A 3 -53.18 -33.62 59.42
CA THR A 3 -51.78 -33.77 58.98
C THR A 3 -51.45 -34.60 57.74
N PHE A 4 -50.72 -33.98 56.80
CA PHE A 4 -50.04 -34.62 55.68
C PHE A 4 -48.51 -34.66 55.94
N ARG A 5 -47.90 -35.84 55.83
CA ARG A 5 -46.44 -36.03 55.79
C ARG A 5 -46.09 -37.24 54.91
N MET A 6 -45.16 -36.99 53.97
CA MET A 6 -44.21 -37.89 53.27
C MET A 6 -44.71 -39.07 52.42
N ILE A 7 -44.16 -39.20 51.20
CA ILE A 7 -43.04 -40.11 50.86
C ILE A 7 -42.48 -39.75 49.46
N ALA A 8 -41.15 -39.87 49.32
CA ALA A 8 -40.36 -39.61 48.13
C ALA A 8 -40.47 -40.71 47.05
N LEU A 9 -40.26 -40.34 45.79
CA LEU A 9 -39.91 -41.30 44.72
C LEU A 9 -38.81 -40.72 43.83
N ALA A 10 -37.70 -41.44 43.75
CA ALA A 10 -36.54 -41.16 42.91
C ALA A 10 -36.87 -41.45 41.43
N ALA A 11 -36.64 -40.48 40.55
CA ALA A 11 -36.70 -40.68 39.10
C ALA A 11 -35.28 -40.89 38.57
N ALA A 12 -34.99 -42.12 38.14
CA ALA A 12 -33.84 -42.46 37.32
C ALA A 12 -34.12 -41.99 35.89
N VAL A 13 -33.31 -41.06 35.37
CA VAL A 13 -33.24 -40.80 33.94
C VAL A 13 -32.23 -41.79 33.37
N THR A 14 -32.73 -42.77 32.62
CA THR A 14 -31.91 -43.70 31.85
C THR A 14 -31.21 -42.94 30.73
N ALA A 15 -29.89 -42.84 30.82
CA ALA A 15 -29.05 -42.49 29.68
C ALA A 15 -29.13 -43.63 28.66
N CYS A 16 -29.61 -43.36 27.45
CA CYS A 16 -29.27 -44.18 26.29
C CYS A 16 -27.79 -43.93 25.99
N GLY A 17 -26.94 -44.85 26.43
CA GLY A 17 -25.59 -44.95 25.90
C GLY A 17 -25.68 -45.55 24.51
N GLU A 18 -25.41 -44.74 23.48
CA GLU A 18 -25.08 -45.30 22.17
C GLU A 18 -23.60 -45.64 22.18
N ASP A 19 -23.36 -46.94 22.08
CA ASP A 19 -22.09 -47.61 22.10
C ASP A 19 -21.29 -47.25 20.83
N VAL A 20 -20.42 -46.24 20.93
CA VAL A 20 -19.45 -45.92 19.87
C VAL A 20 -18.24 -46.86 20.00
N THR A 21 -18.47 -48.17 19.94
CA THR A 21 -17.40 -49.15 19.75
C THR A 21 -17.80 -50.25 18.76
N ALA A 22 -17.91 -49.85 17.50
CA ALA A 22 -17.59 -50.75 16.40
C ALA A 22 -16.36 -50.17 15.66
N PRO A 23 -15.16 -50.77 15.76
CA PRO A 23 -14.17 -50.56 14.73
C PRO A 23 -14.79 -51.21 13.48
N GLY A 24 -15.38 -50.39 12.62
CA GLY A 24 -15.78 -50.84 11.30
C GLY A 24 -14.53 -51.39 10.64
N ALA A 25 -14.44 -52.72 10.56
CA ALA A 25 -13.53 -53.37 9.64
C ALA A 25 -13.94 -52.87 8.25
N CYS A 26 -13.18 -51.91 7.74
CA CYS A 26 -13.21 -51.62 6.31
C CYS A 26 -12.94 -52.97 5.63
N PRO A 27 -13.86 -53.50 4.80
CA PRO A 27 -13.55 -54.71 4.05
C PRO A 27 -12.28 -54.45 3.23
N ASP A 28 -11.47 -55.48 3.00
CA ASP A 28 -10.16 -55.46 2.29
C ASP A 28 -10.21 -54.89 0.83
N PHE A 29 -11.31 -54.28 0.44
CA PHE A 29 -11.60 -53.62 -0.83
C PHE A 29 -11.40 -52.10 -0.82
N CYS A 30 -11.03 -51.48 0.31
CA CYS A 30 -10.42 -50.14 0.23
C CYS A 30 -8.97 -50.33 -0.20
N PRO A 31 -8.57 -50.02 -1.45
CA PRO A 31 -7.15 -49.95 -1.76
C PRO A 31 -6.52 -49.02 -0.74
N ALA A 32 -5.36 -49.40 -0.18
CA ALA A 32 -4.63 -48.51 0.72
C ALA A 32 -4.46 -47.18 -0.03
N ALA A 33 -5.26 -46.17 0.32
CA ALA A 33 -5.36 -44.94 -0.42
C ALA A 33 -4.04 -44.21 -0.25
N ARG A 34 -3.11 -44.43 -1.18
CA ARG A 34 -1.91 -43.62 -1.28
C ARG A 34 -2.37 -42.27 -1.77
N LEU A 35 -2.25 -41.26 -0.92
CA LEU A 35 -2.39 -39.86 -1.32
C LEU A 35 -1.27 -39.58 -2.34
N GLU A 36 -1.61 -39.68 -3.62
CA GLU A 36 -0.70 -39.29 -4.70
C GLU A 36 -0.85 -37.79 -4.93
N THR A 37 0.19 -37.03 -4.61
CA THR A 37 0.29 -35.60 -4.94
C THR A 37 0.93 -35.45 -6.31
N ARG A 38 0.33 -34.62 -7.17
CA ARG A 38 0.92 -34.22 -8.46
C ARG A 38 1.41 -32.78 -8.38
N ASP A 39 2.64 -32.55 -8.80
CA ASP A 39 3.20 -31.22 -9.01
C ASP A 39 3.26 -30.92 -10.50
N THR A 40 2.66 -29.82 -10.92
CA THR A 40 2.48 -29.47 -12.33
C THR A 40 2.87 -28.01 -12.57
N LEU A 41 3.73 -27.77 -13.56
CA LEU A 41 4.05 -26.43 -14.02
C LEU A 41 3.18 -26.08 -15.24
N LEU A 42 2.32 -25.07 -15.08
CA LEU A 42 1.46 -24.55 -16.13
C LEU A 42 2.09 -23.28 -16.71
N THR A 43 2.79 -23.43 -17.84
CA THR A 43 3.47 -22.30 -18.52
C THR A 43 2.54 -21.52 -19.45
N SER A 44 1.31 -22.00 -19.63
CA SER A 44 0.29 -21.41 -20.49
C SER A 44 -1.05 -21.29 -19.78
N SER A 45 -1.10 -21.37 -18.44
CA SER A 45 -2.37 -21.14 -17.72
C SER A 45 -2.71 -19.67 -17.62
N VAL A 46 -1.72 -18.76 -17.70
CA VAL A 46 -1.99 -17.33 -17.78
C VAL A 46 -2.35 -17.02 -19.23
N MET A 47 -3.64 -16.85 -19.49
CA MET A 47 -4.17 -16.68 -20.86
C MET A 47 -4.05 -15.25 -21.34
N ASP A 48 -4.31 -14.33 -20.41
CA ASP A 48 -4.39 -12.92 -20.72
C ASP A 48 -3.90 -12.10 -19.53
N ALA A 49 -3.27 -10.98 -19.85
CA ALA A 49 -2.79 -10.03 -18.87
C ALA A 49 -2.79 -8.63 -19.43
N GLU A 50 -3.29 -7.69 -18.62
CA GLU A 50 -3.41 -6.30 -19.02
C GLU A 50 -3.05 -5.40 -17.85
N SER A 51 -2.41 -4.28 -18.16
CA SER A 51 -2.02 -3.28 -17.16
C SER A 51 -2.78 -2.00 -17.38
N TYR A 52 -3.28 -1.41 -16.29
CA TYR A 52 -4.06 -0.19 -16.33
C TYR A 52 -3.42 0.84 -15.40
N PRO A 53 -2.88 1.95 -15.91
CA PRO A 53 -2.36 3.05 -15.09
C PRO A 53 -3.50 3.92 -14.53
N GLY A 54 -3.18 4.76 -13.55
CA GLY A 54 -4.10 5.80 -13.05
C GLY A 54 -4.92 5.44 -11.82
N TYR A 55 -4.62 4.33 -11.13
CA TYR A 55 -5.35 3.94 -9.92
C TYR A 55 -5.12 4.91 -8.76
N VAL A 56 -3.86 5.22 -8.49
CA VAL A 56 -3.44 6.19 -7.48
C VAL A 56 -2.54 7.22 -8.15
N LEU A 57 -2.93 8.50 -8.03
CA LEU A 57 -2.12 9.63 -8.49
C LEU A 57 -1.16 10.01 -7.37
N ALA A 58 -0.02 10.62 -7.70
CA ALA A 58 0.96 11.06 -6.70
C ALA A 58 0.34 11.95 -5.61
N ASN A 59 -0.63 12.80 -5.98
CA ASN A 59 -1.34 13.69 -5.06
C ASN A 59 -2.48 13.02 -4.27
N ARG A 60 -2.64 11.70 -4.41
CA ARG A 60 -3.57 10.86 -3.65
C ARG A 60 -2.86 9.70 -2.93
N ALA A 61 -1.53 9.74 -2.94
CA ALA A 61 -0.71 8.76 -2.28
C ALA A 61 -0.70 8.99 -0.76
N THR A 62 -0.41 7.94 0.01
CA THR A 62 -0.30 8.04 1.47
C THR A 62 1.07 8.51 1.95
N THR A 63 2.04 8.55 1.04
CA THR A 63 3.42 8.98 1.26
C THR A 63 3.92 9.77 0.06
N LEU A 64 4.88 10.66 0.30
CA LEU A 64 5.59 11.44 -0.71
C LEU A 64 7.05 10.98 -0.69
N GLN A 65 7.43 10.13 -1.63
CA GLN A 65 8.81 9.66 -1.74
C GLN A 65 9.68 10.73 -2.40
N VAL A 66 10.71 11.18 -1.70
CA VAL A 66 11.70 12.15 -2.16
C VAL A 66 13.02 11.43 -2.36
N VAL A 67 13.57 11.48 -3.56
CA VAL A 67 14.81 10.77 -3.93
C VAL A 67 15.89 11.78 -4.25
N SER A 68 17.11 11.51 -3.78
CA SER A 68 18.25 12.41 -3.93
C SER A 68 18.68 12.53 -5.39
N ASP A 69 19.19 13.71 -5.76
CA ASP A 69 19.90 13.89 -7.04
C ASP A 69 21.10 12.90 -7.10
N GLY A 70 21.12 12.01 -8.11
CA GLY A 70 22.08 10.90 -8.21
C GLY A 70 22.16 10.29 -9.61
N THR A 71 22.59 9.03 -9.73
CA THR A 71 22.55 8.27 -11.00
C THR A 71 21.20 7.60 -11.26
N GLY A 72 20.36 7.52 -10.23
CA GLY A 72 18.96 7.11 -10.33
C GLY A 72 17.99 8.27 -10.55
N GLN A 73 16.71 7.91 -10.59
CA GLN A 73 15.62 8.85 -10.82
C GLN A 73 15.40 9.78 -9.64
N VAL A 74 15.16 11.05 -9.94
CA VAL A 74 14.93 12.08 -8.92
C VAL A 74 13.43 12.26 -8.71
N SER A 75 13.03 12.47 -7.45
CA SER A 75 11.69 12.90 -7.12
C SER A 75 11.69 14.01 -6.08
N ARG A 76 10.68 14.89 -6.16
CA ARG A 76 10.56 16.07 -5.31
C ARG A 76 9.12 16.23 -4.83
N ALA A 77 8.94 16.47 -3.54
CA ALA A 77 7.61 16.70 -2.97
C ALA A 77 7.17 18.15 -3.18
N LEU A 78 5.87 18.35 -3.40
CA LEU A 78 5.20 19.63 -3.53
C LEU A 78 4.07 19.67 -2.51
N VAL A 79 4.03 20.71 -1.68
CA VAL A 79 3.02 20.86 -0.63
C VAL A 79 2.49 22.29 -0.66
N ARG A 80 1.18 22.44 -0.79
CA ARG A 80 0.48 23.73 -0.69
C ARG A 80 -0.46 23.71 0.50
N PHE A 81 -0.29 24.66 1.41
CA PHE A 81 -1.09 24.77 2.62
C PHE A 81 -2.44 25.43 2.39
N ARG A 82 -3.40 25.20 3.28
CA ARG A 82 -4.63 25.98 3.30
C ARG A 82 -4.31 27.43 3.66
N ALA A 83 -5.15 28.35 3.18
CA ALA A 83 -5.07 29.75 3.56
C ALA A 83 -5.07 29.92 5.08
N PHE A 84 -4.16 30.76 5.59
CA PHE A 84 -4.27 31.28 6.94
C PHE A 84 -5.41 32.30 7.05
N SER A 85 -5.83 32.61 8.28
CA SER A 85 -6.81 33.66 8.52
C SER A 85 -6.13 35.01 8.66
N ALA A 86 -6.60 36.03 7.92
CA ALA A 86 -6.14 37.41 8.08
C ALA A 86 -6.46 37.99 9.48
N GLU A 87 -7.40 37.37 10.18
CA GLU A 87 -7.87 37.74 11.50
C GLU A 87 -7.80 36.56 12.46
N VAL A 88 -7.53 36.82 13.73
CA VAL A 88 -7.48 35.80 14.79
C VAL A 88 -8.55 36.11 15.82
N ALA A 89 -9.21 35.07 16.32
CA ALA A 89 -10.21 35.22 17.37
C ALA A 89 -9.57 35.64 18.70
N GLU A 90 -10.08 36.71 19.29
CA GLU A 90 -9.66 37.25 20.58
C GLU A 90 -10.91 37.70 21.34
N GLY A 91 -11.16 37.12 22.52
CA GLY A 91 -12.30 37.52 23.35
C GLY A 91 -13.70 37.35 22.72
N GLY A 92 -13.81 36.63 21.59
CA GLY A 92 -15.04 36.46 20.82
C GLY A 92 -15.13 37.34 19.57
N ASP A 93 -14.22 38.31 19.41
CA ASP A 93 -14.10 39.17 18.24
C ASP A 93 -12.99 38.68 17.31
N LEU A 94 -13.09 39.02 16.03
CA LEU A 94 -12.02 38.81 15.05
C LEU A 94 -11.12 40.03 15.02
N VAL A 95 -9.83 39.84 15.28
CA VAL A 95 -8.83 40.90 15.34
C VAL A 95 -7.82 40.72 14.21
N PRO A 96 -7.54 41.75 13.38
CA PRO A 96 -6.57 41.66 12.31
C PRO A 96 -5.16 41.31 12.80
N VAL A 97 -4.44 40.55 11.98
CA VAL A 97 -3.01 40.31 12.18
C VAL A 97 -2.23 41.59 11.93
N GLU A 98 -1.47 42.06 12.93
CA GLU A 98 -0.65 43.28 12.80
C GLU A 98 0.77 42.98 12.33
N ALA A 99 1.35 41.85 12.75
CA ALA A 99 2.70 41.47 12.36
C ALA A 99 2.90 39.95 12.34
N VAL A 100 3.78 39.51 11.44
CA VAL A 100 4.28 38.13 11.41
C VAL A 100 5.58 38.04 12.20
N ASP A 101 5.66 37.07 13.10
CA ASP A 101 6.85 36.79 13.90
C ASP A 101 7.72 35.70 13.24
N SER A 102 7.14 34.53 12.99
CA SER A 102 7.84 33.39 12.37
C SER A 102 6.86 32.33 11.85
N PHE A 103 7.41 31.32 11.17
CA PHE A 103 6.69 30.10 10.85
C PHE A 103 7.39 28.89 11.47
N ARG A 104 6.62 27.85 11.77
CA ARG A 104 7.14 26.53 12.09
C ARG A 104 6.55 25.53 11.12
N LEU A 105 7.40 24.92 10.31
CA LEU A 105 7.05 23.81 9.45
C LEU A 105 7.30 22.50 10.21
N GLN A 106 6.35 21.59 10.17
CA GLN A 106 6.49 20.22 10.61
C GLN A 106 6.45 19.30 9.39
N LEU A 107 7.51 18.52 9.19
CA LEU A 107 7.57 17.45 8.20
C LEU A 107 7.58 16.12 8.94
N ASN A 108 6.68 15.22 8.58
CA ASN A 108 6.59 13.91 9.22
C ASN A 108 7.28 12.88 8.34
N VAL A 109 8.39 12.33 8.80
CA VAL A 109 9.16 11.31 8.08
C VAL A 109 8.63 9.94 8.45
N ARG A 110 8.36 9.12 7.44
CA ARG A 110 7.76 7.78 7.57
C ARG A 110 8.82 6.69 7.50
N ARG A 111 9.76 6.85 6.59
CA ARG A 111 10.93 5.99 6.44
C ARG A 111 12.01 6.72 5.67
N ARG A 112 13.22 6.19 5.78
CA ARG A 112 14.36 6.58 4.97
C ARG A 112 15.16 5.32 4.67
N ARG A 113 16.12 5.42 3.77
CA ARG A 113 17.12 4.37 3.58
C ARG A 113 18.01 4.24 4.84
N GLU A 114 18.04 3.08 5.47
CA GLU A 114 18.64 2.89 6.81
C GLU A 114 20.15 2.61 6.80
N ASP A 115 20.70 2.05 5.72
CA ASP A 115 22.12 1.69 5.61
C ASP A 115 23.06 2.90 5.42
N ARG A 116 22.51 4.11 5.38
CA ARG A 116 23.22 5.38 5.12
C ARG A 116 22.81 6.43 6.15
N THR A 117 23.58 7.50 6.25
CA THR A 117 23.37 8.61 7.20
C THR A 117 23.64 9.94 6.51
N GLY A 118 23.29 11.06 7.15
CA GLY A 118 23.62 12.39 6.63
C GLY A 118 22.69 12.89 5.53
N TYR A 119 21.47 12.36 5.48
CA TYR A 119 20.42 12.86 4.59
C TYR A 119 19.93 14.24 5.05
N GLU A 120 19.84 15.15 4.09
CA GLU A 120 19.38 16.52 4.31
C GLU A 120 18.13 16.80 3.46
N LEU A 121 17.02 17.15 4.10
CA LEU A 121 15.87 17.70 3.40
C LEU A 121 16.11 19.19 3.13
N GLN A 122 16.04 19.57 1.87
CA GLN A 122 16.05 20.96 1.43
C GLN A 122 14.62 21.41 1.21
N VAL A 123 14.21 22.44 1.96
CA VAL A 123 12.88 23.04 1.88
C VAL A 123 12.97 24.29 1.03
N HIS A 124 12.22 24.35 -0.06
CA HIS A 124 12.19 25.49 -0.98
C HIS A 124 10.83 26.16 -0.97
N ARG A 125 10.82 27.47 -1.24
CA ARG A 125 9.58 28.20 -1.56
C ARG A 125 9.19 27.90 -2.99
N ILE A 126 7.93 27.51 -3.19
CA ILE A 126 7.37 27.25 -4.53
C ILE A 126 6.11 28.10 -4.75
N PRO A 127 5.68 28.32 -6.00
CA PRO A 127 4.44 29.04 -6.28
C PRO A 127 3.20 28.34 -5.71
N VAL A 128 2.19 29.11 -5.29
CA VAL A 128 0.91 28.56 -4.82
C VAL A 128 0.04 27.98 -5.93
N THR A 129 0.44 28.20 -7.20
CA THR A 129 -0.23 27.68 -8.39
C THR A 129 0.06 26.21 -8.67
N VAL A 130 0.99 25.58 -7.93
CA VAL A 130 1.26 24.14 -8.08
C VAL A 130 0.02 23.32 -7.76
N ASP A 131 -0.18 22.27 -8.53
CA ASP A 131 -1.32 21.38 -8.48
C ASP A 131 -1.00 20.00 -9.07
N SER A 132 -2.02 19.17 -9.27
CA SER A 132 -1.89 17.80 -9.80
C SER A 132 -1.42 17.74 -11.26
N ALA A 133 -1.39 18.84 -12.00
CA ALA A 133 -0.91 18.90 -13.38
C ALA A 133 0.54 19.39 -13.48
N THR A 134 1.17 19.79 -12.36
CA THR A 134 2.57 20.22 -12.34
C THR A 134 3.49 19.05 -12.64
N SER A 135 4.30 19.16 -13.70
CA SER A 135 5.30 18.15 -14.06
C SER A 135 6.63 18.34 -13.32
N TYR A 136 7.53 17.37 -13.41
CA TYR A 136 8.89 17.50 -12.87
C TYR A 136 9.67 18.65 -13.51
N ASP A 137 9.60 18.78 -14.83
CA ASP A 137 10.28 19.86 -15.56
C ASP A 137 9.72 21.24 -15.20
N ASP A 138 8.40 21.37 -15.01
CA ASP A 138 7.76 22.61 -14.56
C ASP A 138 8.21 23.00 -13.14
N ALA A 139 8.34 22.00 -12.26
CA ALA A 139 8.72 22.21 -10.87
C ALA A 139 10.22 22.47 -10.69
N ARG A 140 11.07 22.00 -11.61
CA ARG A 140 12.53 22.02 -11.51
C ARG A 140 13.11 23.40 -11.14
N PRO A 141 12.67 24.53 -11.73
CA PRO A 141 13.18 25.86 -11.39
C PRO A 141 12.91 26.30 -9.94
N TYR A 142 11.93 25.69 -9.27
CA TYR A 142 11.55 26.07 -7.90
C TYR A 142 12.49 25.50 -6.84
N PHE A 143 13.44 24.65 -7.21
CA PHE A 143 14.42 24.03 -6.31
C PHE A 143 15.83 24.62 -6.50
N ALA A 144 15.91 25.91 -6.77
CA ALA A 144 17.18 26.64 -6.83
C ALA A 144 17.59 27.17 -5.46
N ASP A 145 18.88 27.50 -5.28
CA ASP A 145 19.38 28.10 -4.03
C ASP A 145 18.66 29.41 -3.67
N SER A 146 18.18 30.15 -4.66
CA SER A 146 17.44 31.40 -4.46
C SER A 146 16.05 31.22 -3.84
N THR A 147 15.51 29.99 -3.87
CA THR A 147 14.22 29.63 -3.25
C THR A 147 14.40 28.81 -1.98
N LEU A 148 15.63 28.43 -1.62
CA LEU A 148 15.92 27.65 -0.42
C LEU A 148 15.50 28.42 0.84
N LEU A 149 14.65 27.79 1.65
CA LEU A 149 14.17 28.31 2.92
C LEU A 149 14.95 27.73 4.10
N ALA A 150 15.25 26.43 4.05
CA ALA A 150 15.97 25.72 5.08
C ALA A 150 16.60 24.43 4.55
N THR A 151 17.64 23.96 5.24
CA THR A 151 18.20 22.62 5.09
C THR A 151 18.14 21.94 6.45
N VAL A 152 17.66 20.70 6.50
CA VAL A 152 17.36 20.02 7.76
C VAL A 152 17.83 18.58 7.69
N LEU A 153 18.57 18.16 8.72
CA LEU A 153 19.02 16.77 8.82
C LEU A 153 17.84 15.84 9.09
N VAL A 154 17.79 14.74 8.36
CA VAL A 154 16.90 13.62 8.65
C VAL A 154 17.52 12.82 9.79
N PRO A 155 16.82 12.61 10.91
CA PRO A 155 17.35 11.83 12.01
C PRO A 155 17.68 10.39 11.58
N ASP A 156 18.85 9.89 12.00
CA ASP A 156 19.23 8.52 11.68
C ASP A 156 18.37 7.48 12.43
N SER A 157 17.67 7.90 13.49
CA SER A 157 16.75 7.10 14.31
C SER A 157 15.42 6.76 13.64
N VAL A 158 15.14 7.33 12.47
CA VAL A 158 13.94 6.98 11.71
C VAL A 158 14.09 5.54 11.20
N GLU A 159 13.43 4.60 11.89
CA GLU A 159 13.34 3.20 11.50
C GLU A 159 12.05 2.96 10.70
N GLY A 160 12.17 2.19 9.62
CA GLY A 160 11.08 1.91 8.68
C GLY A 160 9.98 1.02 9.27
N ASP A 161 8.77 1.22 8.73
CA ASP A 161 7.66 0.25 8.73
C ASP A 161 6.66 0.24 9.91
N THR A 162 6.65 1.24 10.80
CA THR A 162 5.46 1.43 11.65
C THR A 162 4.60 2.59 11.16
N LEU A 163 3.36 2.29 10.75
CA LEU A 163 2.28 3.28 10.59
C LEU A 163 2.04 4.12 11.86
N ALA A 164 2.58 3.69 13.00
CA ALA A 164 2.43 4.31 14.31
C ALA A 164 3.42 5.45 14.59
N ALA A 165 4.69 5.35 14.18
CA ALA A 165 5.69 6.39 14.40
C ALA A 165 6.00 7.10 13.06
N ALA A 166 5.63 8.37 12.96
CA ALA A 166 6.28 9.26 12.01
C ALA A 166 7.14 10.19 12.88
N ASP A 167 8.43 10.29 12.58
CA ASP A 167 9.28 11.24 13.27
C ASP A 167 9.03 12.63 12.70
N SER A 168 8.74 13.57 13.60
CA SER A 168 8.45 14.94 13.22
C SER A 168 9.74 15.75 13.19
N ILE A 169 10.10 16.25 12.01
CA ILE A 169 11.13 17.27 11.83
C ILE A 169 10.46 18.63 11.95
N LEU A 170 10.90 19.44 12.91
CA LEU A 170 10.43 20.80 13.11
C LEU A 170 11.45 21.80 12.58
N VAL A 171 10.99 22.71 11.73
CA VAL A 171 11.80 23.72 11.06
C VAL A 171 11.23 25.09 11.39
N THR A 172 12.01 25.93 12.08
CA THR A 172 11.63 27.33 12.26
C THR A 172 12.10 28.15 11.08
N LEU A 173 11.17 28.81 10.41
CA LEU A 173 11.42 29.68 9.28
C LEU A 173 11.20 31.14 9.71
N PRO A 174 12.05 32.07 9.24
CA PRO A 174 11.90 33.49 9.56
C PRO A 174 10.65 34.07 8.89
N ARG A 175 10.17 35.21 9.36
CA ARG A 175 8.99 35.89 8.78
C ARG A 175 9.16 36.21 7.28
N GLU A 176 10.39 36.39 6.81
CA GLU A 176 10.73 36.66 5.41
C GLU A 176 10.63 35.42 4.50
N ALA A 177 10.39 34.22 5.05
CA ALA A 177 10.29 32.99 4.26
C ALA A 177 9.17 33.03 3.22
N PHE A 178 8.03 33.64 3.59
CA PHE A 178 6.87 33.81 2.72
C PHE A 178 6.52 35.30 2.59
N PRO A 179 7.35 36.09 1.88
CA PRO A 179 7.17 37.53 1.78
C PRO A 179 5.94 37.90 0.97
N THR A 180 5.42 36.96 0.17
CA THR A 180 4.24 37.07 -0.69
C THR A 180 3.00 36.42 -0.06
N LEU A 181 2.89 36.38 1.27
CA LEU A 181 1.58 36.20 1.89
C LEU A 181 0.73 37.41 1.52
N GLU A 182 0.06 37.30 0.38
CA GLU A 182 -0.69 38.40 -0.20
C GLU A 182 -1.99 38.58 0.59
N PRO A 183 -2.38 39.85 0.86
CA PRO A 183 -3.75 40.17 1.24
C PRO A 183 -4.61 39.63 0.09
N ASP A 184 -5.43 38.61 0.37
CA ASP A 184 -6.48 37.99 -0.46
C ASP A 184 -6.37 36.46 -0.51
N SER A 185 -5.15 35.88 -0.44
CA SER A 185 -4.98 34.41 -0.48
C SER A 185 -4.52 33.83 0.85
N PHE A 186 -3.55 34.44 1.52
CA PHE A 186 -2.88 33.89 2.71
C PHE A 186 -2.42 32.42 2.53
N VAL A 187 -2.19 31.98 1.30
CA VAL A 187 -1.74 30.62 0.95
C VAL A 187 -0.23 30.59 0.88
N THR A 188 0.37 29.49 1.33
CA THR A 188 1.80 29.22 1.16
C THR A 188 2.02 27.86 0.54
N ALA A 189 3.16 27.68 -0.11
CA ALA A 189 3.56 26.39 -0.66
C ALA A 189 5.07 26.19 -0.48
N ILE A 190 5.45 24.93 -0.27
CA ILE A 190 6.83 24.49 -0.15
C ILE A 190 7.09 23.30 -1.08
N GLY A 191 8.32 23.23 -1.56
CA GLY A 191 8.90 22.06 -2.21
C GLY A 191 9.88 21.41 -1.25
N VAL A 192 9.96 20.08 -1.27
CA VAL A 192 10.98 19.35 -0.52
C VAL A 192 11.80 18.49 -1.48
N ALA A 193 13.11 18.67 -1.44
CA ALA A 193 14.10 17.87 -2.16
C ALA A 193 15.03 17.18 -1.16
N LEU A 194 15.60 16.06 -1.58
CA LEU A 194 16.59 15.33 -0.78
C LEU A 194 17.99 15.65 -1.30
N ARG A 195 18.85 16.13 -0.40
CA ARG A 195 20.28 16.28 -0.63
C ARG A 195 21.01 15.20 0.14
N ALA A 196 21.93 14.53 -0.56
CA ALA A 196 22.76 13.48 0.00
C ALA A 196 24.09 13.42 -0.78
N ASP A 197 25.14 12.91 -0.14
CA ASP A 197 26.40 12.59 -0.81
C ASP A 197 26.33 11.25 -1.58
N GLN A 198 25.28 10.47 -1.32
CA GLN A 198 25.03 9.14 -1.86
C GLN A 198 23.55 8.96 -2.16
N GLU A 199 23.23 8.08 -3.11
CA GLU A 199 21.85 7.80 -3.48
C GLU A 199 21.01 7.32 -2.31
N GLY A 200 19.85 7.95 -2.11
CA GLY A 200 18.94 7.62 -1.05
C GLY A 200 17.54 8.15 -1.30
N TYR A 201 16.64 7.75 -0.42
CA TYR A 201 15.27 8.20 -0.41
C TYR A 201 14.79 8.49 1.01
N VAL A 202 13.79 9.35 1.10
CA VAL A 202 13.04 9.66 2.29
C VAL A 202 11.57 9.71 1.92
N ASP A 203 10.74 8.98 2.64
CA ASP A 203 9.30 9.03 2.46
C ASP A 203 8.71 9.96 3.52
N LEU A 204 8.04 11.01 3.06
CA LEU A 204 7.28 11.90 3.91
C LEU A 204 5.83 11.41 4.00
N ALA A 205 5.17 11.67 5.12
CA ALA A 205 3.74 11.41 5.24
C ALA A 205 2.95 12.39 4.36
N ALA A 206 1.90 11.89 3.70
CA ALA A 206 0.94 12.70 2.97
C ALA A 206 -0.34 12.93 3.80
N THR A 207 -1.13 13.92 3.41
CA THR A 207 -2.35 14.36 4.09
C THR A 207 -3.42 13.27 4.10
N ASP A 208 -3.51 12.48 3.03
CA ASP A 208 -4.44 11.35 2.90
C ASP A 208 -4.19 10.23 3.95
N GLN A 209 -3.08 10.28 4.68
CA GLN A 209 -2.82 9.41 5.84
C GLN A 209 -3.48 9.94 7.13
N GLY A 210 -4.78 10.25 7.09
CA GLY A 210 -5.52 10.67 8.28
C GLY A 210 -5.03 11.99 8.90
N GLY A 211 -4.55 12.93 8.08
CA GLY A 211 -4.09 14.25 8.53
C GLY A 211 -2.67 14.29 9.10
N ARG A 212 -1.88 13.22 8.90
CA ARG A 212 -0.48 13.13 9.34
C ARG A 212 0.53 13.71 8.33
N GLY A 213 0.06 14.41 7.29
CA GLY A 213 0.94 15.11 6.34
C GLY A 213 1.74 16.25 6.99
N ALA A 214 2.50 16.99 6.18
CA ALA A 214 3.20 18.19 6.65
C ALA A 214 2.21 19.21 7.24
N SER A 215 2.64 20.02 8.21
CA SER A 215 1.83 21.12 8.72
C SER A 215 2.66 22.38 8.88
N ILE A 216 2.00 23.53 8.80
CA ILE A 216 2.67 24.82 9.01
C ILE A 216 1.93 25.61 10.08
N THR A 217 2.66 26.10 11.08
CA THR A 217 2.18 27.01 12.10
C THR A 217 2.70 28.41 11.82
N TRP A 218 1.79 29.37 11.76
CA TRP A 218 2.09 30.78 11.61
C TRP A 218 2.00 31.48 12.96
N PHE A 219 3.09 32.08 13.41
CA PHE A 219 3.15 32.87 14.65
C PHE A 219 3.01 34.35 14.30
N VAL A 220 1.99 34.97 14.89
CA VAL A 220 1.59 36.35 14.58
C VAL A 220 1.41 37.17 15.84
N LYS A 221 1.36 38.49 15.69
CA LYS A 221 0.98 39.44 16.74
C LYS A 221 -0.31 40.14 16.34
N ILE A 222 -1.22 40.25 17.30
CA ILE A 222 -2.47 41.01 17.20
C ILE A 222 -2.49 42.10 18.27
N ASP A 223 -3.20 43.19 18.03
CA ASP A 223 -3.48 44.19 19.07
C ASP A 223 -4.67 43.76 19.93
N SER A 224 -4.41 43.49 21.21
CA SER A 224 -5.43 43.25 22.22
C SER A 224 -5.47 44.44 23.17
N SER A 225 -6.38 45.38 22.89
CA SER A 225 -6.61 46.59 23.71
C SER A 225 -5.36 47.48 23.91
N GLY A 226 -4.60 47.72 22.84
CA GLY A 226 -3.38 48.54 22.85
C GLY A 226 -2.12 47.78 23.25
N THR A 227 -2.17 46.44 23.32
CA THR A 227 -1.02 45.58 23.64
C THR A 227 -0.87 44.50 22.58
N LEU A 228 0.34 44.40 22.01
CA LEU A 228 0.68 43.31 21.08
C LEU A 228 0.77 41.97 21.81
N VAL A 229 -0.09 41.03 21.43
CA VAL A 229 -0.09 39.67 21.99
C VAL A 229 0.18 38.65 20.89
N GLY A 230 1.02 37.65 21.20
CA GLY A 230 1.32 36.55 20.29
C GLY A 230 0.16 35.57 20.13
N ARG A 231 -0.14 35.19 18.90
CA ARG A 231 -1.12 34.15 18.54
C ARG A 231 -0.49 33.21 17.53
N GLN A 232 -1.12 32.05 17.34
CA GLN A 232 -0.70 31.07 16.35
C GLN A 232 -1.90 30.49 15.61
N ASP A 233 -1.72 30.21 14.33
CA ASP A 233 -2.67 29.49 13.49
C ASP A 233 -1.93 28.36 12.77
N SER A 234 -2.50 27.15 12.77
CA SER A 234 -1.88 25.97 12.15
C SER A 234 -2.71 25.47 10.99
N ARG A 235 -2.06 25.26 9.84
CA ARG A 235 -2.71 24.82 8.62
C ARG A 235 -2.13 23.50 8.13
N LEU A 236 -3.05 22.62 7.76
CA LEU A 236 -2.76 21.41 7.00
C LEU A 236 -2.69 21.74 5.50
N PRO A 237 -2.14 20.83 4.68
CA PRO A 237 -2.10 20.97 3.25
C PRO A 237 -3.52 21.02 2.66
N SER A 238 -3.68 21.84 1.63
CA SER A 238 -4.79 21.76 0.67
C SER A 238 -4.46 20.85 -0.51
N PHE A 239 -3.16 20.66 -0.75
CA PHE A 239 -2.60 19.79 -1.77
C PHE A 239 -1.23 19.33 -1.28
N ASP A 240 -0.96 18.04 -1.41
CA ASP A 240 0.38 17.49 -1.38
C ASP A 240 0.50 16.41 -2.45
N GLY A 241 1.71 16.23 -2.95
CA GLY A 241 2.03 15.29 -4.01
C GLY A 241 3.53 15.33 -4.25
N PHE A 242 3.99 14.57 -5.24
CA PHE A 242 5.38 14.62 -5.64
C PHE A 242 5.49 14.42 -7.14
N VAL A 243 6.55 14.99 -7.69
CA VAL A 243 6.91 14.91 -9.09
C VAL A 243 8.13 14.03 -9.23
N VAL A 244 8.19 13.26 -10.31
CA VAL A 244 9.28 12.34 -10.62
C VAL A 244 9.78 12.67 -12.01
N GLU A 245 11.09 12.62 -12.20
CA GLU A 245 11.66 12.61 -13.54
C GLU A 245 11.10 11.40 -14.32
N ASP A 246 10.85 11.53 -15.62
CA ASP A 246 10.24 10.44 -16.40
C ASP A 246 11.20 9.26 -16.61
N TRP A 247 10.71 8.04 -16.37
CA TRP A 247 11.44 6.83 -16.72
C TRP A 247 11.60 6.71 -18.25
N PRO A 248 12.71 6.13 -18.74
CA PRO A 248 12.78 5.70 -20.13
C PRO A 248 11.60 4.78 -20.47
N PRO A 249 11.01 4.91 -21.67
CA PRO A 249 9.91 4.05 -22.07
C PRO A 249 10.36 2.59 -22.05
N GLY A 250 9.54 1.73 -21.44
CA GLY A 250 9.79 0.29 -21.40
C GLY A 250 9.47 -0.40 -22.73
N PRO A 251 9.67 -1.72 -22.80
CA PRO A 251 9.22 -2.52 -23.94
C PRO A 251 7.70 -2.39 -24.15
N ASP A 252 7.26 -2.31 -25.41
CA ASP A 252 5.85 -2.10 -25.79
C ASP A 252 4.88 -3.17 -25.25
N ASP A 253 5.38 -4.37 -24.94
CA ASP A 253 4.61 -5.52 -24.44
C ASP A 253 4.79 -5.79 -22.94
N ALA A 254 5.48 -4.91 -22.21
CA ALA A 254 5.68 -5.08 -20.78
C ALA A 254 4.39 -4.77 -19.98
N LEU A 255 4.12 -5.62 -18.98
CA LEU A 255 3.03 -5.39 -18.03
C LEU A 255 3.54 -4.51 -16.88
N LEU A 256 2.79 -3.47 -16.56
CA LEU A 256 3.17 -2.43 -15.62
C LEU A 256 2.48 -2.60 -14.25
N VAL A 257 3.26 -2.69 -13.18
CA VAL A 257 2.79 -2.69 -11.79
C VAL A 257 3.49 -1.59 -11.00
N GLY A 258 2.70 -0.71 -10.37
CA GLY A 258 3.22 0.45 -9.64
C GLY A 258 3.52 1.64 -10.56
N GLY A 259 4.59 2.36 -10.28
CA GLY A 259 4.93 3.60 -10.96
C GLY A 259 4.03 4.77 -10.57
N ILE A 260 4.18 5.89 -11.28
CA ILE A 260 3.45 7.14 -11.02
C ILE A 260 2.94 7.73 -12.33
N PRO A 261 1.61 7.80 -12.54
CA PRO A 261 0.55 7.28 -11.67
C PRO A 261 0.58 5.75 -11.54
N SER A 262 0.12 5.23 -10.39
CA SER A 262 0.16 3.80 -10.10
C SER A 262 -0.67 2.98 -11.10
N ALA A 263 -0.04 1.94 -11.64
CA ALA A 263 -0.64 0.93 -12.48
C ALA A 263 -0.86 -0.39 -11.73
N ARG A 264 -1.91 -1.10 -12.15
CA ARG A 264 -2.20 -2.46 -11.69
C ARG A 264 -2.25 -3.40 -12.88
N THR A 265 -1.71 -4.60 -12.70
CA THR A 265 -1.76 -5.66 -13.71
C THR A 265 -2.79 -6.71 -13.31
N PHE A 266 -3.65 -7.07 -14.25
CA PHE A 266 -4.65 -8.11 -14.11
C PHE A 266 -4.14 -9.36 -14.80
N LEU A 267 -4.18 -10.51 -14.13
CA LEU A 267 -3.83 -11.80 -14.70
C LEU A 267 -5.06 -12.70 -14.71
N ARG A 268 -5.37 -13.27 -15.88
CA ARG A 268 -6.48 -14.20 -16.09
C ARG A 268 -5.95 -15.61 -16.33
N PHE A 269 -6.53 -16.57 -15.63
CA PHE A 269 -6.08 -17.95 -15.64
C PHE A 269 -7.12 -18.87 -16.30
N ASP A 270 -6.63 -19.87 -17.01
CA ASP A 270 -7.38 -21.03 -17.47
C ASP A 270 -6.74 -22.28 -16.88
N LEU A 271 -7.34 -22.81 -15.81
CA LEU A 271 -6.86 -24.02 -15.17
C LEU A 271 -7.50 -25.26 -15.81
N PRO A 272 -6.69 -26.30 -16.12
CA PRO A 272 -7.24 -27.55 -16.63
C PRO A 272 -8.30 -28.16 -15.70
N PRO A 273 -9.37 -28.78 -16.24
CA PRO A 273 -10.42 -29.40 -15.43
C PRO A 273 -9.92 -30.41 -14.40
N GLY A 274 -8.82 -31.12 -14.67
CA GLY A 274 -8.22 -32.06 -13.73
C GLY A 274 -7.71 -31.40 -12.44
N ILE A 275 -7.37 -30.12 -12.47
CA ILE A 275 -6.95 -29.32 -11.30
C ILE A 275 -8.17 -28.69 -10.63
N LEU A 276 -9.11 -28.14 -11.41
CA LEU A 276 -10.35 -27.55 -10.88
C LEU A 276 -11.21 -28.58 -10.14
N ASN A 277 -11.22 -29.83 -10.64
CA ASN A 277 -11.93 -30.95 -10.04
C ASN A 277 -11.06 -31.75 -9.03
N ALA A 278 -9.82 -31.34 -8.78
CA ALA A 278 -8.95 -32.04 -7.84
C ALA A 278 -9.57 -32.04 -6.44
N SER A 279 -9.30 -33.10 -5.66
CA SER A 279 -9.81 -33.19 -4.28
C SER A 279 -9.31 -32.05 -3.39
N THR A 280 -8.06 -31.62 -3.58
CA THR A 280 -7.50 -30.43 -2.93
C THR A 280 -6.28 -29.90 -3.69
N ILE A 281 -6.17 -28.58 -3.81
CA ILE A 281 -4.93 -27.88 -4.14
C ILE A 281 -4.14 -27.68 -2.85
N VAL A 282 -2.96 -28.30 -2.79
CA VAL A 282 -2.04 -28.23 -1.65
C VAL A 282 -1.21 -26.96 -1.71
N ARG A 283 -0.78 -26.57 -2.92
CA ARG A 283 0.05 -25.39 -3.14
C ARG A 283 -0.15 -24.81 -4.53
N ALA A 284 -0.12 -23.50 -4.64
CA ALA A 284 0.00 -22.78 -5.90
C ALA A 284 1.05 -21.68 -5.79
N THR A 285 1.96 -21.60 -6.77
CA THR A 285 3.04 -20.62 -6.81
C THR A 285 3.09 -19.95 -8.16
N LEU A 286 2.90 -18.64 -8.17
CA LEU A 286 3.03 -17.79 -9.35
C LEU A 286 4.51 -17.45 -9.56
N LEU A 287 4.99 -17.74 -10.76
CA LEU A 287 6.33 -17.44 -11.23
C LEU A 287 6.21 -16.32 -12.27
N MET A 288 6.88 -15.20 -12.02
CA MET A 288 6.89 -14.05 -12.92
C MET A 288 8.32 -13.65 -13.23
N VAL A 289 8.55 -13.13 -14.44
CA VAL A 289 9.87 -12.69 -14.88
C VAL A 289 9.79 -11.19 -15.19
N PRO A 290 10.60 -10.35 -14.51
CA PRO A 290 10.73 -8.96 -14.89
C PRO A 290 11.27 -8.83 -16.32
N SER A 291 10.78 -7.86 -17.08
CA SER A 291 11.35 -7.54 -18.40
C SER A 291 12.66 -6.73 -18.29
N GLU A 292 12.85 -6.08 -17.16
CA GLU A 292 14.02 -5.32 -16.78
C GLU A 292 14.14 -5.30 -15.24
N PRO A 293 15.28 -4.88 -14.66
CA PRO A 293 15.39 -4.72 -13.22
C PRO A 293 14.30 -3.79 -12.68
N LEU A 294 13.75 -4.11 -11.50
CA LEU A 294 12.76 -3.27 -10.82
C LEU A 294 13.28 -1.83 -10.72
N LEU A 295 12.56 -0.89 -11.32
CA LEU A 295 12.89 0.53 -11.27
C LEU A 295 12.42 1.13 -9.95
N GLY A 296 13.08 2.17 -9.47
CA GLY A 296 12.72 2.87 -8.24
C GLY A 296 13.90 3.56 -7.56
N ALA A 297 13.72 3.94 -6.30
CA ALA A 297 14.79 4.49 -5.49
C ALA A 297 15.83 3.41 -5.14
N ALA A 298 17.11 3.76 -5.20
CA ALA A 298 18.21 2.82 -4.99
C ALA A 298 18.12 2.14 -3.60
N ALA A 299 18.25 0.80 -3.60
CA ALA A 299 18.13 -0.06 -2.42
C ALA A 299 16.79 0.04 -1.67
N ASP A 300 15.77 0.64 -2.28
CA ASP A 300 14.42 0.62 -1.75
C ASP A 300 13.82 -0.80 -1.83
N THR A 301 12.92 -1.10 -0.91
CA THR A 301 12.13 -2.32 -0.88
C THR A 301 10.66 -1.97 -1.01
N VAL A 302 9.99 -2.63 -1.95
CA VAL A 302 8.54 -2.51 -2.16
C VAL A 302 7.89 -3.88 -2.06
N THR A 303 6.60 -3.91 -1.72
CA THR A 303 5.87 -5.17 -1.64
C THR A 303 4.97 -5.32 -2.86
N LEU A 304 5.19 -6.36 -3.65
CA LEU A 304 4.23 -6.79 -4.66
C LEU A 304 3.10 -7.54 -3.98
N VAL A 305 1.87 -7.11 -4.20
CA VAL A 305 0.68 -7.67 -3.57
C VAL A 305 -0.26 -8.21 -4.64
N ALA A 306 -0.70 -9.45 -4.48
CA ALA A 306 -1.73 -10.08 -5.28
C ALA A 306 -3.06 -10.14 -4.51
N PHE A 307 -4.14 -9.75 -5.17
CA PHE A 307 -5.51 -9.87 -4.66
C PHE A 307 -6.38 -10.74 -5.59
N PRO A 308 -7.24 -11.61 -5.06
CA PRO A 308 -8.26 -12.28 -5.85
C PRO A 308 -9.28 -11.27 -6.37
N LEU A 309 -9.94 -11.62 -7.48
CA LEU A 309 -11.06 -10.87 -8.02
C LEU A 309 -12.33 -11.72 -7.97
N LEU A 310 -13.37 -11.21 -7.33
CA LEU A 310 -14.69 -11.86 -7.36
C LEU A 310 -15.26 -11.87 -8.79
N LYS A 311 -15.08 -10.75 -9.50
CA LYS A 311 -15.46 -10.58 -10.90
C LYS A 311 -14.45 -9.69 -11.60
N ASP A 312 -14.14 -10.05 -12.83
CA ASP A 312 -13.28 -9.28 -13.70
C ASP A 312 -14.10 -8.30 -14.55
N PHE A 313 -13.95 -7.00 -14.24
CA PHE A 313 -14.47 -5.88 -15.01
C PHE A 313 -13.32 -5.03 -15.60
N GLY A 314 -12.16 -5.65 -15.83
CA GLY A 314 -10.93 -4.99 -16.26
C GLY A 314 -10.54 -3.85 -15.31
N PRO A 315 -10.37 -2.60 -15.80
CA PRO A 315 -9.88 -1.49 -14.99
C PRO A 315 -10.80 -1.10 -13.82
N LYS A 316 -12.07 -1.50 -13.87
CA LYS A 316 -13.07 -1.21 -12.82
C LYS A 316 -13.18 -2.31 -11.77
N SER A 317 -12.42 -3.39 -11.91
CA SER A 317 -12.35 -4.47 -10.94
C SER A 317 -11.83 -3.95 -9.61
N LYS A 318 -12.53 -4.31 -8.52
CA LYS A 318 -12.09 -3.99 -7.16
C LYS A 318 -11.40 -5.22 -6.57
N PRO A 319 -10.23 -5.07 -5.91
CA PRO A 319 -9.67 -6.13 -5.09
C PRO A 319 -10.71 -6.67 -4.10
N GLU A 320 -10.81 -7.99 -3.99
CA GLU A 320 -11.80 -8.61 -3.13
C GLU A 320 -11.37 -8.62 -1.66
N VAL A 321 -12.27 -8.22 -0.76
CA VAL A 321 -12.19 -8.52 0.68
C VAL A 321 -12.96 -9.81 0.93
N LEU A 322 -12.28 -10.96 0.87
CA LEU A 322 -12.90 -12.25 1.16
C LEU A 322 -13.24 -12.31 2.67
N PRO A 323 -14.51 -12.49 3.06
CA PRO A 323 -14.86 -12.70 4.46
C PRO A 323 -14.48 -14.13 4.85
N ARG A 324 -13.55 -14.30 5.80
CA ARG A 324 -13.40 -15.58 6.51
C ARG A 324 -13.61 -15.38 8.02
N ASP A 325 -14.62 -16.08 8.52
CA ASP A 325 -15.04 -16.28 9.92
C ASP A 325 -15.00 -15.05 10.83
N THR A 326 -16.08 -14.27 10.73
CA THR A 326 -16.46 -13.22 11.70
C THR A 326 -16.65 -13.76 13.13
N LEU A 327 -16.92 -15.07 13.30
CA LEU A 327 -17.26 -15.66 14.61
C LEU A 327 -16.07 -16.11 15.47
N VAL A 328 -14.92 -16.48 14.89
CA VAL A 328 -13.71 -16.82 15.68
C VAL A 328 -12.96 -15.55 16.11
N ARG A 329 -13.23 -14.40 15.45
CA ARG A 329 -12.36 -13.22 15.50
C ARG A 329 -12.86 -12.08 16.38
N GLU A 330 -14.16 -12.00 16.65
CA GLU A 330 -14.67 -11.22 17.80
C GLU A 330 -14.06 -11.71 19.13
N LEU A 331 -13.69 -12.99 19.21
CA LEU A 331 -13.02 -13.58 20.38
C LEU A 331 -11.52 -13.24 20.48
N GLU A 332 -10.88 -12.76 19.40
CA GLU A 332 -9.44 -12.43 19.33
C GLU A 332 -9.14 -10.92 19.18
N GLY A 333 -10.16 -10.06 19.09
CA GLY A 333 -9.97 -8.60 19.04
C GLY A 333 -9.33 -8.05 17.76
N LEU A 334 -9.35 -8.82 16.66
CA LEU A 334 -8.83 -8.40 15.36
C LEU A 334 -9.87 -7.62 14.54
N PRO A 335 -9.49 -6.61 13.73
CA PRO A 335 -10.44 -5.83 12.92
C PRO A 335 -11.21 -6.70 11.89
N PRO A 336 -12.45 -6.32 11.54
CA PRO A 336 -13.39 -7.18 10.80
C PRO A 336 -13.13 -7.44 9.30
N ASP A 337 -12.02 -7.00 8.71
CA ASP A 337 -11.75 -7.17 7.27
C ASP A 337 -10.34 -7.75 7.01
N THR A 338 -10.21 -9.08 6.92
CA THR A 338 -8.95 -9.68 6.44
C THR A 338 -9.06 -9.97 4.95
N VAL A 339 -8.64 -9.00 4.15
CA VAL A 339 -8.47 -9.13 2.71
C VAL A 339 -7.52 -10.31 2.43
N VAL A 340 -7.98 -11.34 1.71
CA VAL A 340 -7.08 -12.38 1.20
C VAL A 340 -6.13 -11.72 0.22
N ARG A 341 -4.86 -11.66 0.61
CA ARG A 341 -3.80 -11.11 -0.20
C ARG A 341 -2.53 -11.92 0.01
N GLU A 342 -1.77 -12.02 -1.05
CA GLU A 342 -0.47 -12.67 -1.06
C GLU A 342 0.59 -11.65 -1.45
N GLN A 343 1.79 -11.81 -0.94
CA GLN A 343 2.80 -10.77 -1.05
C GLN A 343 4.21 -11.32 -1.23
N ALA A 344 5.00 -10.57 -1.99
CA ALA A 344 6.43 -10.79 -2.15
C ALA A 344 7.16 -9.46 -1.96
N VAL A 345 8.22 -9.46 -1.15
CA VAL A 345 9.08 -8.29 -0.99
C VAL A 345 10.08 -8.27 -2.13
N LEU A 346 10.15 -7.14 -2.82
CA LEU A 346 11.05 -6.90 -3.95
C LEU A 346 12.05 -5.81 -3.56
N VAL A 347 13.29 -5.99 -3.99
CA VAL A 347 14.36 -5.01 -3.84
C VAL A 347 14.55 -4.31 -5.18
N VAL A 348 14.54 -2.98 -5.17
CA VAL A 348 14.80 -2.18 -6.37
C VAL A 348 16.19 -2.51 -6.95
N GLY A 349 16.26 -2.61 -8.27
CA GLY A 349 17.46 -2.99 -9.02
C GLY A 349 17.65 -4.50 -9.20
N THR A 350 16.76 -5.35 -8.65
CA THR A 350 16.80 -6.80 -8.90
C THR A 350 16.04 -7.16 -10.18
N ALA A 351 16.59 -8.12 -10.95
CA ALA A 351 15.97 -8.68 -12.15
C ALA A 351 15.63 -10.17 -11.99
N ASP A 352 15.67 -10.68 -10.76
CA ASP A 352 15.42 -12.07 -10.47
C ASP A 352 13.96 -12.45 -10.74
N SER A 353 13.73 -13.72 -11.04
CA SER A 353 12.36 -14.23 -11.18
C SER A 353 11.61 -14.09 -9.84
N ILE A 354 10.41 -13.53 -9.91
CA ILE A 354 9.56 -13.31 -8.75
C ILE A 354 8.74 -14.57 -8.50
N VAL A 355 8.82 -15.08 -7.27
CA VAL A 355 8.11 -16.27 -6.83
C VAL A 355 7.13 -15.86 -5.73
N MET A 356 5.84 -16.03 -5.98
CA MET A 356 4.78 -15.68 -5.04
C MET A 356 3.90 -16.89 -4.74
N ASP A 357 3.73 -17.22 -3.47
CA ASP A 357 2.76 -18.24 -3.06
C ASP A 357 1.34 -17.65 -3.17
N ILE A 358 0.53 -18.21 -4.06
CA ILE A 358 -0.85 -17.78 -4.29
C ILE A 358 -1.86 -18.87 -3.95
N THR A 359 -1.48 -19.81 -3.09
CA THR A 359 -2.32 -20.97 -2.72
C THR A 359 -3.70 -20.53 -2.23
N ARG A 360 -3.78 -19.51 -1.37
CA ARG A 360 -5.06 -19.04 -0.81
C ARG A 360 -5.95 -18.31 -1.82
N ILE A 361 -5.38 -17.81 -2.92
CA ILE A 361 -6.11 -17.18 -4.03
C ILE A 361 -6.65 -18.25 -4.99
N VAL A 362 -5.87 -19.32 -5.24
CA VAL A 362 -6.21 -20.35 -6.22
C VAL A 362 -7.16 -21.42 -5.65
N GLN A 363 -7.06 -21.74 -4.35
CA GLN A 363 -7.90 -22.76 -3.71
C GLN A 363 -9.42 -22.52 -3.90
N PRO A 364 -9.95 -21.29 -3.74
CA PRO A 364 -11.38 -21.02 -3.98
C PRO A 364 -11.85 -21.26 -5.42
N TRP A 365 -10.94 -21.31 -6.41
CA TRP A 365 -11.32 -21.63 -7.78
C TRP A 365 -11.71 -23.11 -7.96
N GLN A 366 -11.40 -23.97 -6.97
CA GLN A 366 -11.85 -25.35 -6.95
C GLN A 366 -13.33 -25.43 -6.58
N GLY A 367 -14.13 -26.12 -7.38
CA GLY A 367 -15.52 -26.44 -7.06
C GLY A 367 -16.52 -25.28 -7.15
N ASP A 368 -16.07 -24.04 -7.32
CA ASP A 368 -16.94 -22.87 -7.53
C ASP A 368 -16.62 -22.18 -8.86
N SER A 369 -17.40 -22.49 -9.90
CA SER A 369 -17.27 -21.86 -11.23
C SER A 369 -17.78 -20.41 -11.27
N THR A 370 -18.32 -19.88 -10.18
CA THR A 370 -18.81 -18.49 -10.11
C THR A 370 -17.72 -17.50 -9.72
N VAL A 371 -16.61 -17.99 -9.14
CA VAL A 371 -15.43 -17.17 -8.82
C VAL A 371 -14.61 -16.94 -10.08
N SER A 372 -14.18 -15.70 -10.31
CA SER A 372 -13.27 -15.39 -11.42
C SER A 372 -11.91 -16.01 -11.16
N GLN A 373 -11.38 -16.74 -12.15
CA GLN A 373 -9.99 -17.23 -12.15
C GLN A 373 -9.05 -16.09 -12.54
N SER A 374 -9.10 -14.99 -11.79
CA SER A 374 -8.31 -13.79 -12.05
C SER A 374 -7.75 -13.22 -10.76
N LEU A 375 -6.60 -12.57 -10.85
CA LEU A 375 -6.03 -11.77 -9.77
C LEU A 375 -5.55 -10.43 -10.29
N VAL A 376 -5.38 -9.49 -9.36
CA VAL A 376 -4.75 -8.19 -9.63
C VAL A 376 -3.46 -8.05 -8.82
N LEU A 377 -2.42 -7.54 -9.48
CA LEU A 377 -1.14 -7.19 -8.91
C LEU A 377 -1.04 -5.68 -8.72
N LEU A 378 -0.50 -5.26 -7.58
CA LEU A 378 -0.13 -3.87 -7.30
C LEU A 378 1.13 -3.80 -6.43
N LEU A 379 1.84 -2.68 -6.46
CA LEU A 379 2.94 -2.40 -5.53
C LEU A 379 2.42 -1.65 -4.31
N SER A 380 2.97 -1.96 -3.14
CA SER A 380 2.75 -1.25 -1.88
C SER A 380 4.05 -0.60 -1.40
N PRO A 381 4.04 0.70 -1.01
CA PRO A 381 2.88 1.60 -0.95
C PRO A 381 2.40 2.05 -2.34
N GLU A 382 1.10 1.91 -2.61
CA GLU A 382 0.54 2.19 -3.93
C GLU A 382 0.55 3.69 -4.24
N GLY A 383 1.21 4.09 -5.33
CA GLY A 383 1.40 5.49 -5.74
C GLY A 383 2.28 6.34 -4.81
N GLY A 384 2.70 5.80 -3.66
CA GLY A 384 3.56 6.48 -2.69
C GLY A 384 5.06 6.20 -2.90
N SER A 385 5.40 5.21 -3.72
CA SER A 385 6.76 4.92 -4.17
C SER A 385 6.88 5.19 -5.66
N ILE A 386 8.07 5.63 -6.09
CA ILE A 386 8.43 5.74 -7.51
C ILE A 386 8.71 4.39 -8.18
N ALA A 387 8.67 3.30 -7.40
CA ALA A 387 9.02 1.98 -7.89
C ALA A 387 8.05 1.49 -8.96
N GLU A 388 8.61 0.95 -10.03
CA GLU A 388 7.88 0.51 -11.21
C GLU A 388 8.39 -0.86 -11.64
N LEU A 389 7.52 -1.86 -11.52
CA LEU A 389 7.80 -3.23 -11.95
C LEU A 389 7.26 -3.43 -13.36
N ARG A 390 8.14 -3.80 -14.29
CA ARG A 390 7.79 -4.19 -15.65
C ARG A 390 7.94 -5.70 -15.78
N LEU A 391 6.84 -6.41 -16.04
CA LEU A 391 6.80 -7.88 -16.19
C LEU A 391 6.71 -8.28 -17.66
N GLN A 392 7.27 -9.44 -17.98
CA GLN A 392 7.06 -10.08 -19.28
C GLN A 392 5.58 -10.44 -19.50
N SER A 393 5.07 -10.16 -20.71
CA SER A 393 3.70 -10.53 -21.08
C SER A 393 3.55 -12.05 -21.30
N PRO A 394 2.38 -12.64 -20.97
CA PRO A 394 2.04 -14.02 -21.33
C PRO A 394 2.11 -14.32 -22.83
N THR A 395 1.98 -13.32 -23.69
CA THR A 395 2.09 -13.47 -25.15
C THR A 395 3.52 -13.33 -25.66
N GLY A 396 4.45 -12.84 -24.83
CA GLY A 396 5.86 -12.64 -25.17
C GLY A 396 6.62 -13.93 -25.51
N ALA A 397 7.76 -13.80 -26.20
CA ALA A 397 8.55 -14.94 -26.65
C ALA A 397 9.45 -15.55 -25.57
N SER A 398 9.77 -14.81 -24.49
CA SER A 398 10.65 -15.26 -23.40
C SER A 398 10.09 -14.89 -22.03
N GLY A 399 10.21 -15.79 -21.04
CA GLY A 399 9.93 -15.45 -19.64
C GLY A 399 8.44 -15.29 -19.28
N ARG A 400 7.55 -16.03 -19.95
CA ARG A 400 6.11 -15.99 -19.67
C ARG A 400 5.80 -16.29 -18.20
N PRO A 401 4.83 -15.59 -17.59
CA PRO A 401 4.32 -15.95 -16.27
C PRO A 401 3.82 -17.40 -16.27
N ALA A 402 4.16 -18.14 -15.21
CA ALA A 402 3.79 -19.55 -15.07
C ALA A 402 3.23 -19.83 -13.69
N LEU A 403 2.36 -20.83 -13.60
CA LEU A 403 1.76 -21.26 -12.34
C LEU A 403 2.20 -22.69 -12.02
N ARG A 404 2.92 -22.87 -10.91
CA ARG A 404 3.22 -24.20 -10.37
C ARG A 404 2.12 -24.58 -9.37
N ILE A 405 1.44 -25.69 -9.61
CA ILE A 405 0.37 -26.20 -8.73
C ILE A 405 0.73 -27.60 -8.26
N THR A 406 0.68 -27.80 -6.95
CA THR A 406 0.70 -29.12 -6.32
C THR A 406 -0.70 -29.44 -5.83
N TYR A 407 -1.28 -30.56 -6.28
CA TYR A 407 -2.66 -30.95 -5.95
C TYR A 407 -2.79 -32.47 -5.75
N VAL A 408 -3.86 -32.88 -5.08
CA VAL A 408 -4.27 -34.29 -4.97
C VAL A 408 -5.40 -34.52 -5.97
N PRO A 409 -5.18 -35.31 -7.04
CA PRO A 409 -6.20 -35.59 -8.04
C PRO A 409 -7.49 -36.13 -7.43
N PHE A 410 -8.61 -35.96 -8.14
CA PHE A 410 -9.85 -36.61 -7.76
C PHE A 410 -9.71 -38.14 -7.90
N PHE A 411 -10.23 -38.88 -6.92
CA PHE A 411 -10.28 -40.33 -6.97
C PHE A 411 -11.61 -40.77 -7.58
N SER A 412 -11.59 -41.38 -8.77
CA SER A 412 -12.78 -42.02 -9.36
C SER A 412 -12.85 -43.48 -8.93
N TYR A 413 -13.96 -43.87 -8.29
CA TYR A 413 -14.28 -45.26 -7.99
C TYR A 413 -14.91 -45.94 -9.21
N GLU A 414 -14.16 -46.19 -10.29
CA GLU A 414 -14.73 -46.97 -11.41
C GLU A 414 -13.64 -47.68 -12.23
N GLU A 415 -13.46 -48.97 -11.93
CA GLU A 415 -13.66 -50.05 -12.92
C GLU A 415 -13.93 -51.36 -12.16
N PRO A 416 -15.01 -52.12 -12.46
CA PRO A 416 -15.08 -53.51 -12.06
C PRO A 416 -14.08 -54.30 -12.92
N LEU A 417 -13.14 -55.00 -12.27
CA LEU A 417 -12.26 -55.95 -12.96
C LEU A 417 -13.09 -57.03 -13.68
N PRO A 418 -12.62 -57.55 -14.84
CA PRO A 418 -13.39 -58.39 -15.77
C PRO A 418 -13.93 -59.71 -15.20
#